data_AF-A0A3N5U999-F1
#
_entry.id   AF-A0A3N5U999-F1
#
_cell.length_a   1.000
_cell.length_b   1.000
_cell.length_c   1.000
_cell.angle_alpha   90.00
_cell.angle_beta   90.00
_cell.angle_gamma   90.00
#
_symmetry.space_group_name_H-M   'P 1'
#
loop_
_entity.id
_entity.type
_entity.pdbx_description
1 polymer ?
#
loop_
_entity_poly.entity_id
_entity_poly.type
_entity_poly.pdbx_seq_one_letter_code
_entity_poly.pdbx_strand_id
1 'polypeptide(L)'
;SVTYRTEWPCNSGVWFRYQTPDKAYQADILEYKNPEAYSGTLYCPGKLFLAINKDKTLVNRDGWNTIKIRAQGDHLQIWLNDRQVADVHDATTDSGRIGFQVHPGAEFGPMKIVVREVLLKRL
;
A
#
# COMPACT_ATOMS: atom_id res chain seq x y z
N SER A 1 -7.62 -1.63 -8.66
CA SER A 1 -6.62 -0.55 -8.65
C SER A 1 -7.19 0.61 -7.86
N VAL A 2 -6.31 1.45 -7.33
CA VAL A 2 -6.65 2.69 -6.62
C VAL A 2 -5.85 3.81 -7.26
N THR A 3 -6.53 4.89 -7.66
CA THR A 3 -5.88 6.11 -8.15
C THR A 3 -6.00 7.21 -7.10
N TYR A 4 -4.86 7.75 -6.67
CA TYR A 4 -4.79 8.66 -5.53
C TYR A 4 -3.74 9.77 -5.73
N ARG A 5 -3.84 10.83 -4.93
CA ARG A 5 -2.75 11.80 -4.71
C ARG A 5 -2.57 12.03 -3.21
N THR A 6 -1.42 12.56 -2.81
CA THR A 6 -1.14 12.86 -1.41
C THR A 6 -0.59 14.27 -1.22
N GLU A 7 -0.81 14.84 -0.04
CA GLU A 7 -0.02 15.96 0.49
C GLU A 7 1.05 15.38 1.43
N TRP A 8 2.32 15.67 1.18
CA TRP A 8 3.46 15.12 1.93
C TRP A 8 3.83 16.00 3.15
N PRO A 9 4.39 15.44 4.24
CA PRO A 9 4.72 14.03 4.45
C PRO A 9 3.46 13.16 4.56
N CYS A 10 3.51 11.94 4.04
CA CYS A 10 2.38 11.01 4.06
C CYS A 10 2.83 9.64 4.51
N ASN A 11 2.03 9.04 5.39
CA ASN A 11 2.07 7.63 5.71
C ASN A 11 0.62 7.13 5.66
N SER A 12 0.31 6.32 4.67
CA SER A 12 -1.00 5.78 4.41
C SER A 12 -0.82 4.44 3.69
N GLY A 13 -1.90 3.91 3.13
CA GLY A 13 -1.84 2.73 2.28
C GLY A 13 -3.21 2.15 2.05
N VAL A 14 -3.26 1.19 1.13
CA VAL A 14 -4.46 0.43 0.83
C VAL A 14 -4.39 -0.89 1.58
N TRP A 15 -5.21 -1.02 2.62
CA TRP A 15 -5.44 -2.29 3.29
C TRP A 15 -6.22 -3.22 2.37
N PHE A 16 -5.81 -4.49 2.30
CA PHE A 16 -6.55 -5.54 1.61
C PHE A 16 -6.49 -6.84 2.41
N ARG A 17 -7.52 -7.69 2.24
CA ARG A 17 -7.75 -8.88 3.07
C ARG A 17 -7.69 -8.57 4.58
N TYR A 18 -8.16 -7.37 4.95
CA TYR A 18 -8.15 -6.91 6.33
C TYR A 18 -9.20 -7.64 7.16
N GLN A 19 -8.76 -8.45 8.12
CA GLN A 19 -9.63 -9.09 9.11
C GLN A 19 -9.54 -8.33 10.43
N THR A 20 -8.32 -8.15 10.94
CA THR A 20 -7.99 -7.49 12.20
C THR A 20 -6.70 -6.66 12.05
N PRO A 21 -6.34 -5.80 13.03
CA PRO A 21 -5.06 -5.09 13.01
C PRO A 21 -3.83 -6.01 12.87
N ASP A 22 -3.91 -7.25 13.36
CA ASP A 22 -2.82 -8.22 13.32
C ASP A 22 -2.90 -9.18 12.11
N LYS A 23 -3.97 -9.11 11.32
CA LYS A 23 -4.22 -10.04 10.21
C LYS A 23 -4.78 -9.31 9.00
N ALA A 24 -3.87 -8.76 8.21
CA ALA A 24 -4.14 -7.96 7.02
C ALA A 24 -2.90 -7.88 6.12
N TYR A 25 -3.05 -7.32 4.93
CA TYR A 25 -1.94 -6.80 4.14
C TYR A 25 -2.18 -5.34 3.77
N GLN A 26 -1.10 -4.59 3.56
CA GLN A 26 -1.15 -3.20 3.11
C GLN A 26 -0.23 -3.00 1.91
N ALA A 27 -0.75 -2.32 0.89
CA ALA A 27 0.08 -1.66 -0.11
C ALA A 27 0.37 -0.25 0.38
N ASP A 28 1.60 0.01 0.80
CA ASP A 28 1.92 1.23 1.53
C ASP A 28 2.03 2.46 0.62
N ILE A 29 1.70 3.62 1.17
CA ILE A 29 1.90 4.95 0.59
C ILE A 29 2.68 5.76 1.62
N LEU A 30 4.01 5.67 1.56
CA LEU A 30 4.90 6.22 2.59
C LEU A 30 6.31 6.54 2.09
N GLU A 31 7.07 7.18 2.98
CA GLU A 31 8.53 7.18 3.04
C GLU A 31 8.98 6.73 4.44
N TYR A 32 9.57 5.55 4.53
CA TYR A 32 9.99 4.94 5.79
C TYR A 32 11.50 4.80 5.80
N LYS A 33 12.13 5.17 6.92
CA LYS A 33 13.59 5.35 6.99
C LYS A 33 14.36 4.12 7.45
N ASN A 34 13.77 3.25 8.27
CA ASN A 34 14.50 2.12 8.87
C ASN A 34 13.62 0.89 9.12
N PRO A 35 13.66 -0.15 8.26
CA PRO A 35 14.44 -0.20 7.02
C PRO A 35 13.93 0.80 5.99
N GLU A 36 14.80 1.25 5.08
CA GLU A 36 14.38 2.14 3.99
C GLU A 36 13.33 1.46 3.11
N ALA A 37 12.13 2.05 3.03
CA ALA A 37 11.03 1.57 2.22
C ALA A 37 10.20 2.75 1.68
N TYR A 38 9.74 2.62 0.44
CA TYR A 38 8.95 3.63 -0.24
C TYR A 38 7.58 3.10 -0.64
N SER A 39 6.70 4.00 -1.10
CA SER A 39 5.35 3.67 -1.57
C SER A 39 5.35 2.49 -2.55
N GLY A 40 4.35 1.62 -2.43
CA GLY A 40 4.25 0.35 -3.16
C GLY A 40 4.85 -0.85 -2.42
N THR A 41 5.55 -0.63 -1.30
CA THR A 41 5.97 -1.69 -0.37
C THR A 41 4.77 -2.50 0.12
N LEU A 42 4.94 -3.82 0.23
CA LEU A 42 3.94 -4.74 0.76
C LEU A 42 4.20 -4.97 2.25
N TYR A 43 3.34 -4.42 3.09
CA TYR A 43 3.38 -4.59 4.54
C TYR A 43 2.41 -5.68 5.01
N CYS A 44 2.82 -6.42 6.04
CA CYS A 44 2.04 -7.41 6.75
C CYS A 44 2.31 -7.25 8.27
N PRO A 45 1.26 -7.01 9.09
CA PRO A 45 1.40 -7.03 10.54
C PRO A 45 2.11 -8.30 11.04
N GLY A 46 3.01 -8.14 12.01
CA GLY A 46 3.83 -9.22 12.56
C GLY A 46 5.02 -9.68 11.69
N LYS A 47 5.06 -9.32 10.41
CA LYS A 47 6.16 -9.65 9.48
C LYS A 47 6.90 -8.42 8.91
N LEU A 48 6.39 -7.22 9.18
CA LEU A 48 6.86 -5.97 8.59
C LEU A 48 6.68 -5.97 7.07
N PHE A 49 7.76 -5.94 6.29
CA PHE A 49 7.69 -5.85 4.83
C PHE A 49 7.95 -7.19 4.18
N LEU A 50 6.95 -7.73 3.46
CA LEU A 50 7.09 -8.94 2.65
C LEU A 50 7.84 -8.66 1.34
N ALA A 51 7.69 -7.44 0.81
CA ALA A 51 8.45 -6.93 -0.32
C ALA A 51 8.67 -5.43 -0.16
N ILE A 52 9.90 -4.96 -0.38
CA ILE A 52 10.30 -3.56 -0.17
C ILE A 52 10.52 -2.88 -1.51
N ASN A 53 9.79 -1.79 -1.76
CA ASN A 53 10.15 -0.87 -2.84
C ASN A 53 11.26 0.07 -2.36
N LYS A 54 12.40 0.07 -3.04
CA LYS A 54 13.53 0.99 -2.79
C LYS A 54 13.60 2.16 -3.77
N ASP A 55 12.71 2.22 -4.75
CA ASP A 55 12.67 3.29 -5.74
C ASP A 55 11.63 4.34 -5.36
N LYS A 56 12.10 5.44 -4.76
CA LYS A 56 11.26 6.59 -4.42
C LYS A 56 10.79 7.39 -5.64
N THR A 57 11.45 7.23 -6.80
CA THR A 57 11.18 8.03 -8.00
C THR A 57 9.90 7.60 -8.72
N LEU A 58 9.38 6.42 -8.40
CA LEU A 58 8.12 5.91 -8.96
C LEU A 58 6.91 6.76 -8.57
N VAL A 59 6.98 7.51 -7.46
CA VAL A 59 5.89 8.37 -7.01
C VAL A 59 5.90 9.69 -7.76
N ASN A 60 4.78 10.01 -8.40
CA ASN A 60 4.48 11.36 -8.86
C ASN A 60 4.01 12.20 -7.66
N ARG A 61 4.92 13.01 -7.08
CA ARG A 61 4.64 13.77 -5.85
C ARG A 61 3.56 14.83 -6.02
N ASP A 62 3.49 15.43 -7.20
CA ASP A 62 2.62 16.57 -7.49
C ASP A 62 1.33 16.15 -8.22
N GLY A 63 1.16 14.85 -8.46
CA GLY A 63 0.14 14.32 -9.34
C GLY A 63 -0.54 13.05 -8.84
N TRP A 64 -1.29 12.44 -9.75
CA TRP A 64 -1.99 11.21 -9.50
C TRP A 64 -1.05 10.01 -9.64
N ASN A 65 -1.19 9.07 -8.72
CA ASN A 65 -0.51 7.79 -8.69
C ASN A 65 -1.54 6.67 -8.77
N THR A 66 -1.17 5.55 -9.38
CA THR A 66 -2.00 4.35 -9.41
C THR A 66 -1.29 3.20 -8.73
N ILE A 67 -1.92 2.66 -7.68
CA ILE A 67 -1.55 1.36 -7.10
C ILE A 67 -2.48 0.28 -7.64
N LYS A 68 -1.91 -0.79 -8.18
CA LYS A 68 -2.62 -2.01 -8.57
C LYS A 68 -2.21 -3.13 -7.63
N ILE A 69 -3.19 -3.81 -7.04
CA ILE A 69 -3.00 -4.95 -6.16
C ILE A 69 -3.67 -6.13 -6.83
N ARG A 70 -2.95 -7.25 -6.95
CA ARG A 70 -3.47 -8.54 -7.38
C ARG A 70 -3.20 -9.55 -6.27
N ALA A 71 -4.26 -10.17 -5.76
CA ALA A 71 -4.18 -11.14 -4.68
C ALA A 71 -4.95 -12.40 -5.08
N GLN A 72 -4.25 -13.41 -5.60
CA GLN A 72 -4.83 -14.65 -6.11
C GLN A 72 -4.26 -15.84 -5.33
N GLY A 73 -5.09 -16.52 -4.55
CA GLY A 73 -4.56 -17.51 -3.59
C GLY A 73 -3.60 -16.85 -2.61
N ASP A 74 -2.42 -17.44 -2.41
CA ASP A 74 -1.32 -16.84 -1.64
C ASP A 74 -0.41 -15.92 -2.47
N HIS A 75 -0.59 -15.85 -3.79
CA HIS A 75 0.22 -15.01 -4.67
C HIS A 75 -0.22 -13.54 -4.62
N LEU A 76 0.67 -12.68 -4.13
CA LEU A 76 0.45 -11.25 -3.92
C LEU A 76 1.38 -10.44 -4.81
N GLN A 77 0.80 -9.56 -5.61
CA GLN A 77 1.55 -8.69 -6.51
C GLN A 77 1.06 -7.24 -6.40
N ILE A 78 2.00 -6.30 -6.42
CA ILE A 78 1.72 -4.85 -6.39
C ILE A 78 2.47 -4.16 -7.52
N TRP A 79 1.78 -3.22 -8.18
CA TRP A 79 2.36 -2.26 -9.10
C TRP A 79 2.08 -0.84 -8.61
N LEU A 80 3.09 0.02 -8.73
CA LEU A 80 2.98 1.48 -8.56
C LEU A 80 3.35 2.12 -9.89
N ASN A 81 2.43 2.91 -10.47
CA ASN A 81 2.62 3.58 -11.77
C ASN A 81 3.22 2.63 -12.83
N ASP A 82 2.55 1.49 -13.01
CA ASP A 82 2.87 0.39 -13.92
C ASP A 82 4.20 -0.35 -13.67
N ARG A 83 5.01 0.08 -12.70
CA ARG A 83 6.18 -0.67 -12.24
C ARG A 83 5.77 -1.69 -11.18
N GLN A 84 6.04 -2.97 -11.42
CA GLN A 84 5.87 -4.01 -10.40
C GLN A 84 6.90 -3.81 -9.29
N VAL A 85 6.42 -3.75 -8.05
CA VAL A 85 7.19 -3.47 -6.82
C VAL A 85 7.08 -4.56 -5.76
N ALA A 86 6.08 -5.45 -5.87
CA ALA A 86 5.98 -6.67 -5.06
C ALA A 86 5.54 -7.86 -5.93
N ASP A 87 6.12 -9.02 -5.64
CA ASP A 87 5.75 -10.32 -6.17
C ASP A 87 6.18 -11.40 -5.17
N VAL A 88 5.25 -11.87 -4.35
CA VAL A 88 5.54 -12.81 -3.25
C VAL A 88 4.41 -13.81 -3.07
N HIS A 89 4.71 -14.93 -2.41
CA HIS A 89 3.69 -15.84 -1.89
C HIS A 89 3.61 -15.70 -0.36
N ASP A 90 2.43 -15.38 0.16
CA ASP A 90 2.16 -15.33 1.60
C ASP A 90 0.70 -15.68 1.95
N ALA A 91 0.52 -16.59 2.91
CA ALA A 91 -0.77 -17.17 3.31
C ALA A 91 -1.31 -16.66 4.66
N THR A 92 -0.82 -15.52 5.17
CA THR A 92 -1.29 -14.95 6.46
C THR A 92 -2.80 -14.71 6.46
N THR A 93 -3.34 -14.21 5.35
CA THR A 93 -4.79 -14.00 5.18
C THR A 93 -5.21 -14.17 3.72
N ASP A 94 -6.38 -14.75 3.50
CA ASP A 94 -6.95 -15.06 2.19
C ASP A 94 -8.14 -14.18 1.80
N SER A 95 -8.70 -13.46 2.78
CA SER A 95 -9.99 -12.78 2.66
C SER A 95 -10.11 -11.66 3.68
N GLY A 96 -10.98 -10.70 3.41
CA GLY A 96 -11.27 -9.61 4.33
C GLY A 96 -11.69 -8.34 3.60
N ARG A 97 -11.66 -7.23 4.32
CA ARG A 97 -12.07 -5.91 3.83
C ARG A 97 -10.94 -5.24 3.04
N ILE A 98 -11.33 -4.24 2.27
CA ILE A 98 -10.43 -3.26 1.65
C ILE A 98 -10.67 -1.93 2.36
N GLY A 99 -9.61 -1.18 2.62
CA GLY A 99 -9.71 0.12 3.29
C GLY A 99 -8.51 1.00 3.01
N PHE A 100 -8.59 2.25 3.44
CA PHE A 100 -7.52 3.23 3.33
C PHE A 100 -7.06 3.63 4.73
N GLN A 101 -5.75 3.66 4.95
CA GLN A 101 -5.21 4.06 6.24
C GLN A 101 -5.25 5.58 6.40
N VAL A 102 -5.76 6.05 7.53
CA VAL A 102 -5.51 7.40 8.05
C VAL A 102 -4.56 7.22 9.21
N HIS A 103 -3.27 7.50 9.00
CA HIS A 103 -2.26 7.23 10.01
C HIS A 103 -2.38 8.22 11.17
N PRO A 104 -2.37 7.73 12.43
CA PRO A 104 -2.41 8.61 13.59
C PRO A 104 -1.05 9.31 13.78
N GLY A 105 -1.04 10.44 14.50
CA GLY A 105 0.19 11.12 14.91
C GLY A 105 0.29 12.54 14.38
N ALA A 106 0.78 13.45 15.23
CA ALA A 106 0.88 14.87 14.90
C ALA A 106 1.82 15.14 13.71
N GLU A 107 2.84 14.30 13.50
CA GLU A 107 3.77 14.40 12.37
C GLU A 107 3.08 14.23 11.00
N PHE A 108 1.97 13.50 10.96
CA PHE A 108 1.12 13.33 9.78
C PHE A 108 -0.16 14.16 9.84
N GLY A 109 -0.30 15.06 10.83
CA GLY A 109 -1.43 15.97 10.95
C GLY A 109 -1.76 16.78 9.68
N PRO A 110 -0.76 17.31 8.93
CA PRO A 110 -1.05 18.03 7.68
C PRO A 110 -1.25 17.11 6.47
N MET A 111 -1.04 15.79 6.60
CA MET A 111 -1.13 14.89 5.47
C MET A 111 -2.56 14.81 4.95
N LYS A 112 -2.70 14.59 3.65
CA LYS A 112 -3.99 14.24 3.03
C LYS A 112 -3.78 13.13 2.02
N ILE A 113 -4.74 12.22 1.95
CA ILE A 113 -4.90 11.30 0.83
C ILE A 113 -6.21 11.61 0.13
N VAL A 114 -6.15 11.80 -1.19
CA VAL A 114 -7.32 12.02 -2.03
C VAL A 114 -7.42 10.84 -2.99
N VAL A 115 -8.50 10.07 -2.87
CA VAL A 115 -8.78 8.94 -3.76
C VAL A 115 -9.75 9.41 -4.84
N ARG A 116 -9.37 9.25 -6.11
CA ARG A 116 -10.22 9.58 -7.26
C ARG A 116 -11.00 8.38 -7.76
N GLU A 117 -10.40 7.20 -7.73
CA GLU A 117 -10.98 6.00 -8.32
C GLU A 117 -10.57 4.76 -7.55
N VAL A 118 -11.52 3.83 -7.38
CA VAL A 118 -11.30 2.48 -6.86
C VAL A 118 -11.99 1.50 -7.82
N LEU A 119 -11.20 0.64 -8.46
CA LEU A 119 -11.70 -0.44 -9.31
C LEU A 119 -11.42 -1.78 -8.66
N LEU A 120 -12.48 -2.57 -8.44
CA LEU A 120 -12.38 -3.91 -7.86
C LEU A 120 -12.89 -4.94 -8.86
N LYS A 121 -12.10 -6.01 -9.05
CA LYS A 121 -12.48 -7.16 -9.87
C LYS A 121 -12.19 -8.44 -9.09
N ARG A 122 -13.19 -9.31 -8.98
CA ARG A 122 -13.00 -10.67 -8.46
C ARG A 122 -12.28 -11.51 -9.53
N LEU A 123 -11.28 -12.28 -9.10
CA LEU A 123 -10.48 -13.17 -9.94
C LEU A 123 -11.02 -14.60 -9.90
#